data_AF-E7QV71-F1
#
_entry.id   AF-E7QV71-F1
#
_cell.length_a   1.000
_cell.length_b   1.000
_cell.length_c   1.000
_cell.angle_alpha   90.00
_cell.angle_beta   90.00
_cell.angle_gamma   90.00
#
_symmetry.space_group_name_H-M   'P 1'
#
loop_
_entity.id
_entity.type
_entity.pdbx_description
1 polymer ?
#
loop_
_entity_poly.entity_id
_entity_poly.type
_entity_poly.pdbx_seq_one_letter_code
_entity_poly.pdbx_strand_id
1 'polypeptide(L)'
;MVISLAQVGADASGSVVRFIGSGLLSVSAAIFGFYAFRNLRLNRLESQRPFWRYLVSIGVAGVLYGALGMVGVLSPGRWLLALGHAALLFCTVFLAFAMRELYYNSTLAPPSDERRIPLSQLRRIEVGFVGIILLELVVVLLLGHGSVVSLVKGLGSLSFAVYGLVFAERLESLARGTSIDTLRRHLLPVLVCSGLLGLADLGVVVGVESLLVSSVESVFVVMIGAFLLTATIRLQQNVRGLSTR
;
A
#
# COMPACT_ATOMS: atom_id res chain seq x y z
N MET A 1 2.88 -12.68 -39.66
CA MET A 1 2.17 -12.30 -38.41
C MET A 1 1.54 -10.94 -38.65
N VAL A 2 0.22 -10.90 -38.93
CA VAL A 2 -0.50 -9.64 -39.20
C VAL A 2 -1.07 -9.16 -37.87
N ILE A 3 -0.51 -8.08 -37.32
CA ILE A 3 -1.07 -7.43 -36.13
C ILE A 3 -2.27 -6.62 -36.60
N SER A 4 -3.46 -6.89 -36.05
CA SER A 4 -4.67 -6.13 -36.37
C SER A 4 -4.56 -4.71 -35.81
N LEU A 5 -4.97 -3.70 -36.59
CA LEU A 5 -5.04 -2.29 -36.15
C LEU A 5 -5.87 -2.11 -34.86
N ALA A 6 -6.87 -2.97 -34.65
CA ALA A 6 -7.67 -2.99 -33.43
C ALA A 6 -6.84 -3.37 -32.19
N GLN A 7 -5.88 -4.29 -32.34
CA GLN A 7 -5.01 -4.75 -31.26
C GLN A 7 -3.98 -3.68 -30.90
N VAL A 8 -3.40 -3.00 -31.90
CA VAL A 8 -2.52 -1.84 -31.69
C VAL A 8 -3.25 -0.71 -30.96
N GLY A 9 -4.51 -0.44 -31.32
CA GLY A 9 -5.33 0.56 -30.65
C GLY A 9 -5.66 0.21 -29.19
N ALA A 10 -5.98 -1.06 -28.92
CA ALA A 10 -6.24 -1.54 -27.57
C ALA A 10 -5.00 -1.42 -26.67
N ASP A 11 -3.84 -1.85 -27.17
CA ASP A 11 -2.56 -1.80 -26.44
C ASP A 11 -2.13 -0.35 -26.11
N ALA A 12 -2.33 0.57 -27.06
CA ALA A 12 -2.08 1.99 -26.84
C ALA A 12 -3.01 2.59 -25.79
N SER A 13 -4.31 2.26 -25.84
CA SER A 13 -5.29 2.74 -24.86
C SER A 13 -4.98 2.25 -23.44
N GLY A 14 -4.62 0.98 -23.28
CA GLY A 14 -4.24 0.39 -21.99
C GLY A 14 -2.98 1.03 -21.41
N SER A 15 -1.98 1.30 -22.26
CA SER A 15 -0.74 1.98 -21.85
C SER A 15 -0.98 3.39 -21.33
N VAL A 16 -1.86 4.15 -22.01
CA VAL A 16 -2.26 5.51 -21.58
C VAL A 16 -2.97 5.46 -20.23
N VAL A 17 -3.93 4.55 -20.06
CA VAL A 17 -4.67 4.40 -18.79
C VAL A 17 -3.70 4.03 -17.66
N ARG A 18 -2.78 3.09 -17.88
CA ARG A 18 -1.77 2.70 -16.89
C ARG A 18 -0.84 3.85 -16.54
N PHE A 19 -0.40 4.63 -17.53
CA PHE A 19 0.46 5.80 -17.31
C PHE A 19 -0.25 6.86 -16.46
N ILE A 20 -1.48 7.22 -16.82
CA ILE A 20 -2.28 8.22 -16.10
C ILE A 20 -2.61 7.73 -14.68
N GLY A 21 -3.04 6.48 -14.53
CA GLY A 21 -3.35 5.90 -13.23
C GLY A 21 -2.13 5.87 -12.30
N SER A 22 -0.97 5.47 -12.83
CA SER A 22 0.29 5.46 -12.08
C SER A 22 0.73 6.87 -11.68
N GLY A 23 0.56 7.85 -12.57
CA GLY A 23 0.82 9.27 -12.27
C GLY A 23 -0.11 9.83 -11.20
N LEU A 24 -1.41 9.52 -11.28
CA LEU A 24 -2.39 9.92 -10.27
C LEU A 24 -2.03 9.34 -8.90
N LEU A 25 -1.68 8.05 -8.84
CA LEU A 25 -1.25 7.41 -7.61
C LEU A 25 0.02 8.07 -7.05
N SER A 26 1.02 8.32 -7.89
CA SER A 26 2.28 8.96 -7.49
C SER A 26 2.04 10.33 -6.86
N VAL A 27 1.26 11.19 -7.52
CA VAL A 27 0.92 12.53 -7.02
C VAL A 27 0.11 12.43 -5.73
N SER A 28 -0.91 11.56 -5.68
CA SER A 28 -1.76 11.38 -4.50
C SER A 28 -0.95 10.89 -3.29
N ALA A 29 -0.04 9.93 -3.50
CA ALA A 29 0.85 9.40 -2.47
C ALA A 29 1.88 10.44 -2.01
N ALA A 30 2.39 11.30 -2.91
CA ALA A 30 3.30 12.38 -2.56
C ALA A 30 2.62 13.39 -1.63
N ILE A 31 1.41 13.84 -1.98
CA ILE A 31 0.64 14.78 -1.16
C ILE A 31 0.29 14.13 0.18
N PHE A 32 -0.16 12.87 0.18
CA PHE A 32 -0.42 12.12 1.41
C PHE A 32 0.82 12.05 2.32
N GLY A 33 1.96 11.63 1.76
CA GLY A 33 3.23 11.52 2.48
C GLY A 33 3.73 12.86 3.02
N PHE A 34 3.54 13.94 2.26
CA PHE A 34 3.86 15.30 2.71
C PHE A 34 3.04 15.70 3.96
N TYR A 35 1.73 15.50 3.95
CA TYR A 35 0.90 15.81 5.12
C TYR A 35 1.14 14.85 6.27
N ALA A 36 1.45 13.58 6.02
CA ALA A 36 1.88 12.63 7.06
C ALA A 36 3.17 13.10 7.74
N PHE A 37 4.13 13.59 6.96
CA PHE A 37 5.39 14.13 7.47
C PHE A 37 5.20 15.42 8.28
N ARG A 38 4.31 16.30 7.82
CA ARG A 38 3.93 17.50 8.58
C ARG A 38 3.31 17.13 9.93
N ASN A 39 2.42 16.14 9.96
CA ASN A 39 1.87 15.61 11.21
C ASN A 39 2.96 15.01 12.11
N LEU A 40 3.90 14.25 11.55
CA LEU A 40 5.03 13.69 12.30
C LEU A 40 5.85 14.77 13.01
N ARG A 41 6.09 15.91 12.34
CA ARG A 41 6.88 17.02 12.91
C ARG A 41 6.11 17.86 13.92
N LEU A 42 4.81 18.04 13.72
CA LEU A 42 3.99 18.91 14.58
C LEU A 42 3.44 18.17 15.81
N ASN A 43 3.28 16.85 15.73
CA ASN A 43 2.71 16.07 16.82
C ASN A 43 3.74 15.89 17.96
N ARG A 44 3.35 16.30 19.17
CA ARG A 44 4.18 16.26 20.38
C ARG A 44 4.05 14.94 21.16
N LEU A 45 3.08 14.08 20.82
CA LEU A 45 2.87 12.80 21.50
C LEU A 45 3.88 11.76 21.00
N GLU A 46 4.86 11.45 21.84
CA GLU A 46 5.93 10.50 21.49
C GLU A 46 5.41 9.09 21.17
N SER A 47 4.33 8.67 21.85
CA SER A 47 3.67 7.38 21.63
C SER A 47 3.14 7.22 20.20
N GLN A 48 2.77 8.31 19.51
CA GLN A 48 2.21 8.26 18.17
C GLN A 48 3.27 8.38 17.06
N ARG A 49 4.54 8.64 17.38
CA ARG A 49 5.61 8.80 16.38
C ARG A 49 5.74 7.61 15.42
N PRO A 50 5.70 6.33 15.87
CA PRO A 50 5.80 5.18 14.96
C PRO A 50 4.68 5.15 13.92
N PHE A 51 3.44 5.43 14.33
CA PHE A 51 2.29 5.50 13.43
C PHE A 51 2.52 6.52 12.30
N TRP A 52 2.94 7.74 12.66
CA TRP A 52 3.21 8.79 11.66
C TRP A 52 4.38 8.44 10.73
N ARG A 53 5.40 7.73 11.22
CA ARG A 53 6.50 7.24 10.38
C ARG A 53 5.99 6.24 9.35
N TYR A 54 5.12 5.30 9.73
CA TYR A 54 4.53 4.38 8.77
C TYR A 54 3.67 5.11 7.72
N LEU A 55 2.90 6.13 8.10
CA LEU A 55 2.18 6.96 7.12
C LEU A 55 3.10 7.66 6.12
N VAL A 56 4.25 8.17 6.56
CA VAL A 56 5.27 8.72 5.65
C VAL A 56 5.82 7.61 4.75
N SER A 57 6.15 6.44 5.29
CA SER A 57 6.65 5.31 4.52
C SER A 57 5.65 4.81 3.47
N ILE A 58 4.35 4.84 3.76
CA ILE A 58 3.26 4.56 2.80
C ILE A 58 3.28 5.56 1.65
N GLY A 59 3.39 6.86 1.97
CA GLY A 59 3.51 7.91 0.95
C GLY A 59 4.72 7.69 0.04
N VAL A 60 5.90 7.42 0.61
CA VAL A 60 7.13 7.15 -0.15
C VAL A 60 6.97 5.90 -1.03
N ALA A 61 6.47 4.80 -0.47
CA ALA A 61 6.26 3.56 -1.21
C ALA A 61 5.24 3.73 -2.35
N GLY A 62 4.15 4.46 -2.11
CA GLY A 62 3.14 4.79 -3.12
C GLY A 62 3.69 5.67 -4.24
N VAL A 63 4.51 6.68 -3.92
CA VAL A 63 5.22 7.50 -4.92
C VAL A 63 6.13 6.64 -5.77
N LEU A 64 6.94 5.78 -5.14
CA LEU A 64 7.86 4.89 -5.85
C LEU A 64 7.09 3.96 -6.78
N TYR A 65 6.03 3.31 -6.30
CA TYR A 65 5.22 2.41 -7.10
C TYR A 65 4.58 3.12 -8.31
N GLY A 66 3.96 4.29 -8.09
CA GLY A 66 3.37 5.09 -9.17
C GLY A 66 4.42 5.60 -10.17
N ALA A 67 5.55 6.13 -9.70
CA ALA A 67 6.62 6.62 -10.57
C ALA A 67 7.23 5.47 -11.40
N LEU A 68 7.51 4.32 -10.79
CA LEU A 68 8.00 3.14 -11.50
C LEU A 68 6.98 2.61 -12.50
N GLY A 69 5.69 2.67 -12.18
CA GLY A 69 4.60 2.35 -13.11
C GLY A 69 4.61 3.25 -14.35
N MET A 70 4.80 4.56 -14.18
CA MET A 70 4.93 5.50 -15.31
C MET A 70 6.15 5.20 -16.17
N VAL A 71 7.33 5.04 -15.55
CA VAL A 71 8.57 4.76 -16.29
C VAL A 71 8.49 3.39 -16.98
N GLY A 72 7.86 2.40 -16.35
CA GLY A 72 7.67 1.07 -16.92
C GLY A 72 6.82 1.04 -18.19
N VAL A 73 5.91 2.00 -18.38
CA VAL A 73 5.17 2.16 -19.64
C VAL A 73 6.08 2.66 -20.77
N LEU A 74 7.05 3.52 -20.44
CA LEU A 74 7.96 4.11 -21.43
C LEU A 74 9.18 3.22 -21.72
N SER A 75 9.68 2.54 -20.70
CA SER A 75 10.90 1.73 -20.74
C SER A 75 10.72 0.49 -19.87
N PRO A 76 10.12 -0.58 -20.43
CA PRO A 76 9.92 -1.81 -19.69
C PRO A 76 11.27 -2.46 -19.37
N GLY A 77 11.47 -2.79 -18.09
CA GLY A 77 12.71 -3.38 -17.63
C GLY A 77 12.50 -4.24 -16.38
N ARG A 78 13.28 -5.33 -16.27
CA ARG A 78 13.20 -6.26 -15.14
C ARG A 78 13.40 -5.57 -13.79
N TRP A 79 14.32 -4.60 -13.73
CA TRP A 79 14.61 -3.87 -12.50
C TRP A 79 13.44 -2.96 -12.08
N LEU A 80 12.71 -2.35 -13.04
CA LEU A 80 11.52 -1.56 -12.73
C LEU A 80 10.41 -2.43 -12.16
N LEU A 81 10.20 -3.61 -12.76
CA LEU A 81 9.20 -4.56 -12.31
C LEU A 81 9.51 -5.02 -10.87
N ALA A 82 10.76 -5.40 -10.60
CA ALA A 82 11.20 -5.83 -9.27
C ALA A 82 10.99 -4.72 -8.22
N LEU A 83 11.42 -3.49 -8.52
CA LEU A 83 11.22 -2.35 -7.63
C LEU A 83 9.73 -2.00 -7.47
N GLY A 84 8.93 -2.13 -8.52
CA GLY A 84 7.50 -1.90 -8.49
C GLY A 84 6.79 -2.89 -7.55
N HIS A 85 7.11 -4.17 -7.66
CA HIS A 85 6.58 -5.20 -6.75
C HIS A 85 6.96 -4.91 -5.30
N ALA A 86 8.23 -4.63 -5.03
CA ALA A 86 8.70 -4.28 -3.70
C ALA A 86 7.99 -3.03 -3.16
N ALA A 87 7.83 -1.98 -3.97
CA ALA A 87 7.15 -0.75 -3.57
C ALA A 87 5.67 -0.98 -3.22
N LEU A 88 4.95 -1.80 -4.00
CA LEU A 88 3.57 -2.18 -3.70
C LEU A 88 3.47 -2.96 -2.38
N LEU A 89 4.35 -3.93 -2.17
CA LEU A 89 4.37 -4.75 -0.96
C LEU A 89 4.76 -3.91 0.26
N PHE A 90 5.74 -3.00 0.13
CA PHE A 90 6.08 -2.06 1.19
C PHE A 90 4.92 -1.14 1.53
N CYS A 91 4.22 -0.61 0.52
CA CYS A 91 3.02 0.20 0.74
C CYS A 91 1.97 -0.57 1.56
N THR A 92 1.68 -1.80 1.15
CA THR A 92 0.68 -2.67 1.80
C THR A 92 1.09 -3.06 3.22
N VAL A 93 2.35 -3.47 3.43
CA VAL A 93 2.83 -3.88 4.76
C VAL A 93 2.91 -2.70 5.71
N PHE A 94 3.30 -1.51 5.25
CA PHE A 94 3.33 -0.32 6.09
C PHE A 94 1.93 0.16 6.46
N LEU A 95 0.92 0.01 5.58
CA LEU A 95 -0.49 0.20 5.94
C LEU A 95 -0.89 -0.76 7.06
N ALA A 96 -0.48 -2.03 6.95
CA ALA A 96 -0.76 -3.03 7.96
C ALA A 96 -0.10 -2.71 9.31
N PHE A 97 1.15 -2.25 9.30
CA PHE A 97 1.87 -1.80 10.51
C PHE A 97 1.26 -0.53 11.10
N ALA A 98 0.78 0.40 10.26
CA ALA A 98 0.07 1.58 10.73
C ALA A 98 -1.23 1.20 11.47
N MET A 99 -2.00 0.23 10.96
CA MET A 99 -3.19 -0.28 11.64
C MET A 99 -2.85 -0.94 12.98
N ARG A 100 -1.78 -1.74 13.04
CA ARG A 100 -1.28 -2.32 14.29
C ARG A 100 -0.90 -1.24 15.29
N GLU A 101 -0.07 -0.27 14.90
CA GLU A 101 0.35 0.82 15.79
C GLU A 101 -0.85 1.61 16.30
N LEU A 102 -1.87 1.81 15.47
CA LEU A 102 -3.09 2.50 15.87
C LEU A 102 -3.89 1.71 16.92
N TYR A 103 -3.97 0.38 16.78
CA TYR A 103 -4.56 -0.51 17.79
C TYR A 103 -3.81 -0.42 19.13
N TYR A 104 -2.48 -0.58 19.12
CA TYR A 104 -1.68 -0.63 20.35
C TYR A 104 -1.47 0.71 21.04
N ASN A 105 -1.57 1.83 20.32
CA ASN A 105 -1.50 3.18 20.89
C ASN A 105 -2.88 3.77 21.23
N SER A 106 -3.97 3.02 21.02
CA SER A 106 -5.27 3.43 21.54
C SER A 106 -5.25 3.37 23.07
N THR A 107 -5.80 4.38 23.74
CA THR A 107 -5.93 4.41 25.22
C THR A 107 -6.81 3.29 25.76
N LEU A 108 -7.51 2.59 24.87
CA LEU A 108 -8.41 1.48 25.14
C LEU A 108 -7.75 0.12 24.81
N ALA A 109 -6.48 0.12 24.41
CA ALA A 109 -5.71 -1.11 24.23
C ALA A 109 -5.52 -1.79 25.59
N PRO A 110 -5.63 -3.13 25.67
CA PRO A 110 -5.39 -3.86 26.90
C PRO A 110 -4.01 -3.52 27.50
N PRO A 111 -3.88 -3.46 28.83
CA PRO A 111 -2.61 -3.25 29.50
C PRO A 111 -1.62 -4.37 29.12
N SER A 112 -0.31 -4.09 29.28
CA SER A 112 0.75 -4.89 28.65
C SER A 112 0.75 -6.38 29.03
N ASP A 113 0.26 -6.68 30.21
CA ASP A 113 0.10 -7.97 30.88
C ASP A 113 -1.11 -8.77 30.37
N GLU A 114 -2.19 -8.12 29.92
CA GLU A 114 -3.38 -8.79 29.38
C GLU A 114 -3.32 -9.05 27.87
N ARG A 115 -2.22 -8.67 27.21
CA ARG A 115 -2.05 -8.84 25.77
C ARG A 115 -1.75 -10.29 25.42
N ARG A 116 -2.67 -10.93 24.68
CA ARG A 116 -2.47 -12.28 24.11
C ARG A 116 -1.19 -12.44 23.29
N ILE A 117 -0.68 -11.36 22.68
CA ILE A 117 0.58 -11.36 21.91
C ILE A 117 1.42 -10.14 22.31
N PRO A 118 2.66 -10.34 22.79
CA PRO A 118 3.55 -9.25 23.15
C PRO A 118 4.05 -8.50 21.90
N LEU A 119 4.19 -7.17 22.02
CA LEU A 119 4.66 -6.28 20.95
C LEU A 119 6.04 -6.68 20.39
N SER A 120 6.93 -7.20 21.22
CA SER A 120 8.27 -7.64 20.82
C SER A 120 8.25 -8.86 19.90
N GLN A 121 7.24 -9.73 20.03
CA GLN A 121 7.05 -10.87 19.15
C GLN A 121 6.47 -10.41 17.80
N LEU A 122 5.49 -9.50 17.83
CA LEU A 122 4.95 -8.90 16.60
C LEU A 122 6.06 -8.20 15.81
N ARG A 123 6.87 -7.35 16.45
CA ARG A 123 8.00 -6.67 15.76
C ARG A 123 8.97 -7.65 15.09
N ARG A 124 9.19 -8.85 15.67
CA ARG A 124 10.00 -9.89 15.02
C ARG A 124 9.33 -10.45 13.75
N ILE A 125 8.02 -10.68 13.79
CA ILE A 125 7.24 -11.08 12.61
C ILE A 125 7.29 -9.98 11.54
N GLU A 126 7.22 -8.71 11.93
CA GLU A 126 7.29 -7.56 11.02
C GLU A 126 8.65 -7.44 10.32
N VAL A 127 9.74 -7.69 11.05
CA VAL A 127 11.08 -7.81 10.44
C VAL A 127 11.11 -8.97 9.44
N GLY A 128 10.45 -10.08 9.75
CA GLY A 128 10.27 -11.19 8.81
C GLY A 128 9.55 -10.78 7.52
N PHE A 129 8.45 -10.03 7.62
CA PHE A 129 7.73 -9.52 6.45
C PHE A 129 8.61 -8.62 5.58
N VAL A 130 9.37 -7.70 6.18
CA VAL A 130 10.32 -6.87 5.45
C VAL A 130 11.40 -7.74 4.78
N GLY A 131 11.91 -8.75 5.48
CA GLY A 131 12.86 -9.72 4.94
C GLY A 131 12.30 -10.48 3.71
N ILE A 132 11.04 -10.89 3.75
CA ILE A 132 10.36 -11.55 2.62
C ILE A 132 10.27 -10.61 1.40
N ILE A 133 9.90 -9.34 1.61
CA ILE A 133 9.82 -8.35 0.53
C ILE A 133 11.20 -8.13 -0.12
N LEU A 134 12.25 -8.01 0.69
CA LEU A 134 13.62 -7.85 0.20
C LEU A 134 14.11 -9.10 -0.53
N LEU A 135 13.77 -10.29 -0.03
CA LEU A 135 14.07 -11.55 -0.70
C LEU A 135 13.36 -11.63 -2.06
N GLU A 136 12.08 -11.29 -2.11
CA GLU A 136 11.31 -11.24 -3.36
C GLU A 136 11.98 -10.28 -4.35
N LEU A 137 12.34 -9.06 -3.92
CA LEU A 137 13.04 -8.10 -4.77
C LEU A 137 14.30 -8.71 -5.42
N VAL A 138 15.13 -9.40 -4.62
CA VAL A 138 16.34 -10.06 -5.12
C VAL A 138 16.01 -11.20 -6.09
N VAL A 139 15.01 -12.03 -5.75
CA VAL A 139 14.55 -13.15 -6.60
C VAL A 139 14.09 -12.64 -7.96
N VAL A 140 13.28 -11.58 -8.02
CA VAL A 140 12.80 -11.00 -9.29
C VAL A 140 13.94 -10.39 -10.09
N LEU A 141 14.90 -9.74 -9.44
CA LEU A 141 16.08 -9.18 -10.12
C LEU A 141 16.96 -10.26 -10.76
N LEU A 142 17.14 -11.40 -10.09
CA LEU A 142 18.00 -12.49 -10.56
C LEU A 142 17.30 -13.40 -11.58
N LEU A 143 16.10 -13.89 -11.24
CA LEU A 143 15.39 -14.92 -12.00
C LEU A 143 14.36 -14.35 -13.00
N GLY A 144 14.01 -13.07 -12.88
CA GLY A 144 12.96 -12.46 -13.70
C GLY A 144 11.55 -12.73 -13.19
N HIS A 145 10.56 -12.37 -14.00
CA HIS A 145 9.15 -12.55 -13.68
C HIS A 145 8.68 -13.94 -14.13
N GLY A 146 8.03 -14.68 -13.24
CA GLY A 146 7.46 -16.00 -13.52
C GLY A 146 6.35 -16.34 -12.51
N SER A 147 5.65 -17.46 -12.72
CA SER A 147 4.45 -17.82 -11.94
C SER A 147 4.72 -17.91 -10.43
N VAL A 148 5.91 -18.38 -10.03
CA VAL A 148 6.31 -18.44 -8.61
C VAL A 148 6.42 -17.03 -8.00
N VAL A 149 7.00 -16.08 -8.73
CA VAL A 149 7.10 -14.68 -8.28
C VAL A 149 5.70 -14.08 -8.11
N SER A 150 4.82 -14.30 -9.08
CA SER A 150 3.43 -13.80 -9.00
C SER A 150 2.68 -14.42 -7.81
N LEU A 151 2.88 -15.70 -7.54
CA LEU A 151 2.34 -16.39 -6.35
C LEU A 151 2.86 -15.80 -5.04
N VAL A 152 4.18 -15.59 -4.92
CA VAL A 152 4.79 -15.01 -3.72
C VAL A 152 4.28 -13.57 -3.51
N LYS A 153 4.25 -12.74 -4.56
CA LYS A 153 3.72 -11.38 -4.51
C LYS A 153 2.26 -11.36 -4.07
N GLY A 154 1.42 -12.18 -4.71
CA GLY A 154 0.00 -12.25 -4.45
C GLY A 154 -0.31 -12.71 -3.04
N LEU A 155 0.29 -13.83 -2.60
CA LEU A 155 0.11 -14.36 -1.26
C LEU A 155 0.71 -13.44 -0.19
N GLY A 156 1.85 -12.81 -0.45
CA GLY A 156 2.46 -11.82 0.43
C GLY A 156 1.56 -10.61 0.63
N SER A 157 1.10 -10.01 -0.47
CA SER A 157 0.17 -8.87 -0.47
C SER A 157 -1.12 -9.20 0.29
N LEU A 158 -1.71 -10.36 0.03
CA LEU A 158 -2.92 -10.82 0.72
C LEU A 158 -2.65 -11.03 2.22
N SER A 159 -1.53 -11.67 2.58
CA SER A 159 -1.17 -11.91 3.98
C SER A 159 -0.97 -10.59 4.75
N PHE A 160 -0.33 -9.59 4.13
CA PHE A 160 -0.15 -8.26 4.72
C PHE A 160 -1.49 -7.52 4.87
N ALA A 161 -2.36 -7.60 3.86
CA ALA A 161 -3.69 -7.01 3.91
C ALA A 161 -4.55 -7.63 5.02
N VAL A 162 -4.56 -8.95 5.12
CA VAL A 162 -5.28 -9.69 6.18
C VAL A 162 -4.73 -9.33 7.56
N TYR A 163 -3.40 -9.29 7.73
CA TYR A 163 -2.78 -8.86 8.98
C TYR A 163 -3.26 -7.46 9.40
N GLY A 164 -3.24 -6.50 8.48
CA GLY A 164 -3.72 -5.14 8.74
C GLY A 164 -5.23 -5.07 9.03
N LEU A 165 -6.04 -5.87 8.33
CA LEU A 165 -7.49 -5.92 8.52
C LEU A 165 -7.86 -6.46 9.91
N VAL A 166 -7.19 -7.51 10.38
CA VAL A 166 -7.41 -8.06 11.73
C VAL A 166 -7.18 -7.00 12.81
N PHE A 167 -6.15 -6.15 12.67
CA PHE A 167 -5.94 -5.04 13.60
C PHE A 167 -6.96 -3.92 13.43
N ALA A 168 -7.39 -3.64 12.20
CA ALA A 168 -8.43 -2.64 11.93
C ALA A 168 -9.79 -3.05 12.52
N GLU A 169 -10.17 -4.32 12.46
CA GLU A 169 -11.40 -4.85 13.07
C GLU A 169 -11.34 -4.76 14.60
N ARG A 170 -10.23 -5.18 15.20
CA ARG A 170 -10.03 -5.05 16.65
C ARG A 170 -10.10 -3.58 17.09
N LEU A 171 -9.50 -2.67 16.32
CA LEU A 171 -9.58 -1.24 16.60
C LEU A 171 -11.01 -0.71 16.51
N GLU A 172 -11.84 -1.22 15.60
CA GLU A 172 -13.25 -0.81 15.48
C GLU A 172 -14.03 -1.07 16.76
N SER A 173 -13.87 -2.26 17.35
CA SER A 173 -14.56 -2.62 18.58
C SER A 173 -14.21 -1.70 19.76
N LEU A 174 -13.04 -1.07 19.72
CA LEU A 174 -12.52 -0.24 20.81
C LEU A 174 -12.70 1.26 20.56
N ALA A 175 -12.57 1.74 19.32
CA ALA A 175 -12.38 3.16 19.03
C ALA A 175 -13.57 3.84 18.32
N ARG A 176 -14.75 3.22 18.26
CA ARG A 176 -15.95 3.79 17.59
C ARG A 176 -16.23 5.22 18.06
N GLY A 177 -16.35 6.14 17.09
CA GLY A 177 -16.68 7.55 17.35
C GLY A 177 -15.49 8.46 17.67
N THR A 178 -14.26 7.93 17.68
CA THR A 178 -13.04 8.73 17.90
C THR A 178 -12.43 9.23 16.59
N SER A 179 -11.53 10.21 16.66
CA SER A 179 -10.73 10.66 15.51
C SER A 179 -9.89 9.52 14.92
N ILE A 180 -9.48 8.55 15.73
CA ILE A 180 -8.76 7.35 15.33
C ILE A 180 -9.61 6.45 14.41
N ASP A 181 -10.91 6.28 14.70
CA ASP A 181 -11.83 5.52 13.82
C ASP A 181 -11.97 6.20 12.45
N THR A 182 -11.96 7.54 12.41
CA THR A 182 -12.01 8.24 11.12
C THR A 182 -10.77 7.95 10.27
N LEU A 183 -9.55 7.99 10.82
CA LEU A 183 -8.34 7.67 10.06
C LEU A 183 -8.33 6.21 9.57
N ARG A 184 -8.72 5.27 10.43
CA ARG A 184 -8.87 3.85 10.06
C ARG A 184 -9.78 3.69 8.84
N ARG A 185 -10.97 4.32 8.85
CA ARG A 185 -11.95 4.22 7.75
C ARG A 185 -11.42 4.71 6.40
N HIS A 186 -10.48 5.66 6.40
CA HIS A 186 -9.91 6.20 5.16
C HIS A 186 -8.71 5.38 4.67
N LEU A 187 -7.99 4.71 5.57
CA LEU A 187 -6.83 3.88 5.24
C LEU A 187 -7.19 2.42 4.91
N LEU A 188 -8.30 1.91 5.45
CA LEU A 188 -8.76 0.53 5.20
C LEU A 188 -9.04 0.25 3.71
N PRO A 189 -9.75 1.14 2.96
CA PRO A 189 -9.92 0.94 1.53
C PRO A 189 -8.60 0.90 0.76
N VAL A 190 -7.61 1.71 1.16
CA VAL A 190 -6.27 1.71 0.57
C VAL A 190 -5.60 0.35 0.77
N LEU A 191 -5.65 -0.18 2.01
CA LEU A 191 -5.08 -1.48 2.37
C LEU A 191 -5.72 -2.64 1.60
N VAL A 192 -7.05 -2.63 1.48
CA VAL A 192 -7.78 -3.67 0.74
C VAL A 192 -7.45 -3.61 -0.74
N CYS A 193 -7.47 -2.42 -1.35
CA CYS A 193 -7.14 -2.26 -2.76
C CYS A 193 -5.69 -2.59 -3.07
N SER A 194 -4.73 -2.23 -2.21
CA SER A 194 -3.33 -2.59 -2.43
C SER A 194 -3.11 -4.11 -2.26
N GLY A 195 -3.79 -4.71 -1.27
CA GLY A 195 -3.85 -6.16 -1.08
C GLY A 195 -4.31 -6.90 -2.34
N LEU A 196 -5.49 -6.51 -2.86
CA LEU A 196 -6.10 -7.09 -4.05
C LEU A 196 -5.30 -6.82 -5.33
N LEU A 197 -4.69 -5.63 -5.44
CA LEU A 197 -3.80 -5.31 -6.56
C LEU A 197 -2.61 -6.28 -6.64
N GLY A 198 -2.06 -6.69 -5.49
CA GLY A 198 -1.00 -7.71 -5.47
C GLY A 198 -1.46 -9.09 -5.98
N LEU A 199 -2.75 -9.42 -5.88
CA LEU A 199 -3.34 -10.66 -6.37
C LEU A 199 -3.69 -10.62 -7.86
N ALA A 200 -3.75 -9.45 -8.49
CA ALA A 200 -4.21 -9.31 -9.87
C ALA A 200 -3.41 -10.19 -10.85
N ASP A 201 -2.08 -10.27 -10.70
CA ASP A 201 -1.20 -11.10 -11.53
C ASP A 201 -1.51 -12.60 -11.47
N LEU A 202 -2.18 -13.08 -10.41
CA LEU A 202 -2.61 -14.48 -10.32
C LEU A 202 -3.70 -14.81 -11.33
N GLY A 203 -4.44 -13.82 -11.82
CA GLY A 203 -5.42 -14.01 -12.89
C GLY A 203 -4.78 -14.67 -14.11
N VAL A 204 -3.59 -14.22 -14.51
CA VAL A 204 -2.85 -14.80 -15.64
C VAL A 204 -2.48 -16.26 -15.37
N VAL A 205 -2.10 -16.59 -14.13
CA VAL A 205 -1.75 -17.97 -13.72
C VAL A 205 -2.97 -18.90 -13.81
N VAL A 206 -4.18 -18.39 -13.55
CA VAL A 206 -5.44 -19.13 -13.62
C VAL A 206 -6.05 -19.13 -15.03
N GLY A 207 -5.38 -18.51 -16.01
CA GLY A 207 -5.81 -18.50 -17.42
C GLY A 207 -6.75 -17.35 -17.79
N VAL A 208 -6.84 -16.30 -16.96
CA VAL A 208 -7.54 -15.06 -17.30
C VAL A 208 -6.75 -14.30 -18.36
N GLU A 209 -7.45 -13.68 -19.30
CA GLU A 209 -6.86 -12.87 -20.36
C GLU A 209 -6.04 -11.70 -19.79
N SER A 210 -4.80 -11.52 -20.29
CA SER A 210 -3.87 -10.49 -19.82
C SER A 210 -4.42 -9.06 -19.93
N LEU A 211 -5.28 -8.81 -20.93
CA LEU A 211 -5.93 -7.50 -21.11
C LEU A 211 -6.88 -7.18 -19.95
N LEU A 212 -7.65 -8.16 -19.48
CA LEU A 212 -8.55 -8.02 -18.34
C LEU A 212 -7.75 -7.79 -17.06
N VAL A 213 -6.67 -8.55 -16.85
CA VAL A 213 -5.78 -8.38 -15.68
C VAL A 213 -5.18 -6.98 -15.65
N SER A 214 -4.63 -6.49 -16.77
CA SER A 214 -4.07 -5.13 -16.87
C SER A 214 -5.10 -4.03 -16.62
N SER A 215 -6.34 -4.26 -17.08
CA SER A 215 -7.46 -3.34 -16.84
C SER A 215 -7.83 -3.30 -15.35
N VAL A 216 -7.91 -4.46 -14.70
CA VAL A 216 -8.19 -4.58 -13.25
C VAL A 216 -7.07 -3.96 -12.42
N GLU A 217 -5.80 -4.20 -12.77
CA GLU A 217 -4.64 -3.54 -12.14
C GLU A 217 -4.79 -2.01 -12.20
N SER A 218 -5.09 -1.48 -13.38
CA SER A 218 -5.23 -0.04 -13.59
C SER A 218 -6.35 0.57 -12.75
N VAL A 219 -7.49 -0.14 -12.63
CA VAL A 219 -8.60 0.28 -11.77
C VAL A 219 -8.16 0.34 -10.31
N PHE A 220 -7.51 -0.69 -9.80
CA PHE A 220 -7.04 -0.70 -8.41
C PHE A 220 -5.99 0.40 -8.15
N VAL A 221 -5.06 0.63 -9.07
CA VAL A 221 -4.08 1.72 -8.98
C VAL A 221 -4.78 3.08 -8.82
N VAL A 222 -5.79 3.35 -9.65
CA VAL A 222 -6.59 4.58 -9.59
C VAL A 222 -7.37 4.68 -8.27
N MET A 223 -7.99 3.58 -7.82
CA MET A 223 -8.73 3.53 -6.55
C MET A 223 -7.83 3.81 -5.34
N ILE A 224 -6.63 3.23 -5.29
CA ILE A 224 -5.64 3.50 -4.24
C ILE A 224 -5.32 5.00 -4.21
N GLY A 225 -5.09 5.62 -5.37
CA GLY A 225 -4.85 7.07 -5.47
C GLY A 225 -6.01 7.89 -4.91
N ALA A 226 -7.24 7.59 -5.33
CA ALA A 226 -8.45 8.29 -4.86
C ALA A 226 -8.66 8.16 -3.34
N PHE A 227 -8.46 6.97 -2.78
CA PHE A 227 -8.58 6.76 -1.33
C PHE A 227 -7.47 7.47 -0.55
N LEU A 228 -6.24 7.52 -1.07
CA LEU A 228 -5.16 8.31 -0.47
C LEU A 228 -5.48 9.80 -0.45
N LEU A 229 -6.10 10.36 -1.50
CA LEU A 229 -6.56 11.76 -1.49
C LEU A 229 -7.60 12.00 -0.39
N THR A 230 -8.55 11.08 -0.23
CA THR A 230 -9.56 11.18 0.84
C THR A 230 -8.89 11.15 2.23
N ALA A 231 -7.92 10.26 2.43
CA ALA A 231 -7.14 10.20 3.66
C ALA A 231 -6.29 11.47 3.89
N THR A 232 -5.75 12.06 2.81
CA THR A 232 -4.97 13.31 2.85
C THR A 232 -5.78 14.47 3.41
N ILE A 233 -7.06 14.60 3.05
CA ILE A 233 -7.94 15.66 3.58
C ILE A 233 -7.97 15.61 5.11
N ARG A 234 -8.04 14.40 5.70
CA ARG A 234 -7.99 14.22 7.16
C ARG A 234 -6.65 14.61 7.75
N LEU A 235 -5.54 14.25 7.08
CA LEU A 235 -4.21 14.65 7.51
C LEU A 235 -4.02 16.17 7.49
N GLN A 236 -4.56 16.85 6.48
CA GLN A 236 -4.52 18.30 6.36
C GLN A 236 -5.33 18.98 7.46
N GLN A 237 -6.53 18.47 7.75
CA GLN A 237 -7.35 18.95 8.87
C GLN A 237 -6.60 18.81 10.20
N ASN A 238 -5.91 17.69 10.43
CA ASN A 238 -5.12 17.48 11.64
C ASN A 238 -3.94 18.47 11.74
N VAL A 239 -3.21 18.69 10.64
CA VAL A 239 -2.13 19.70 10.60
C VAL A 239 -2.63 21.09 10.95
N ARG A 240 -3.78 21.51 10.38
CA ARG A 240 -4.38 22.82 10.68
C ARG A 240 -4.68 22.96 12.17
N GLY A 241 -5.33 21.96 12.77
CA GLY A 241 -5.63 21.96 14.21
C GLY A 241 -4.39 21.97 15.12
N LEU A 242 -3.29 21.34 14.69
CA LEU A 242 -2.02 21.36 15.41
C LEU A 242 -1.25 22.68 15.26
N SER A 243 -1.42 23.38 14.12
CA SER A 243 -0.72 24.64 13.86
C SER A 243 -1.35 25.86 14.53
N THR A 244 -2.62 25.78 14.93
CA THR A 244 -3.36 26.86 15.60
C THR A 244 -3.29 26.78 17.13
N ARG A 245 -2.56 25.81 17.70
CA ARG A 245 -2.32 25.64 19.14
C ARG A 245 -0.87 25.94 19.47
#